data_AF-A0AAW2EE11-F1
#
_entry.id   AF-A0AAW2EE11-F1
#
_cell.length_a   1.000
_cell.length_b   1.000
_cell.length_c   1.000
_cell.angle_alpha   90.00
_cell.angle_beta   90.00
_cell.angle_gamma   90.00
#
_symmetry.space_group_name_H-M   'P 1'
#
loop_
_entity.id
_entity.type
_entity.pdbx_description
1 polymer ?
#
loop_
_entity_poly.entity_id
_entity_poly.type
_entity_poly.pdbx_seq_one_letter_code
_entity_poly.pdbx_strand_id
1 'polypeptide(L)'
;MIAEDWEKSENAEEKNIMIRRVQTARPIIIFAYIITAVGCLFIIVFPRLGMSIRVISNITDPGRLLPLQPHYIFDVTTQRLLYELTYISQVIYIGLGVVSYIGIDHFLALLIFHISGQLDIIKNRLIHLNKYINSRNMLRKCIKQHIRLLRIIAIIEDTYNITLLSLFAYFAIYFALLGFRIITCNGIYYAAYSNEWYSADPKLVQDLLILLIRGTKPIYLTAGKMFPLTVTTFFNVRLCYYDI
;
A
#
# COMPACT_ATOMS: atom_id res chain seq x y z
N MET A 1 3.82 24.69 15.25
CA MET A 1 4.96 24.44 14.32
C MET A 1 4.68 24.90 12.89
N ILE A 2 3.88 24.20 12.07
CA ILE A 2 3.70 24.54 10.65
C ILE A 2 3.10 25.94 10.46
N ALA A 3 2.03 26.27 11.19
CA ALA A 3 1.39 27.58 11.15
C ALA A 3 2.36 28.71 11.57
N GLU A 4 3.09 28.52 12.68
CA GLU A 4 4.09 29.49 13.13
C GLU A 4 5.21 29.71 12.11
N ASP A 5 5.68 28.64 11.45
CA ASP A 5 6.75 28.75 10.45
C ASP A 5 6.24 29.45 9.18
N TRP A 6 4.96 29.31 8.85
CA TRP A 6 4.30 30.04 7.76
C TRP A 6 4.19 31.55 8.06
N GLU A 7 3.83 31.89 9.30
CA GLU A 7 3.76 33.29 9.76
C GLU A 7 5.15 33.94 9.83
N LYS A 8 6.17 33.18 10.24
CA LYS A 8 7.56 33.65 10.34
C LYS A 8 8.26 33.83 8.99
N SER A 9 7.67 33.39 7.89
CA SER A 9 8.23 33.58 6.55
C SER A 9 8.24 35.06 6.18
N GLU A 10 9.41 35.69 6.25
CA GLU A 10 9.59 37.15 6.11
C GLU A 10 9.37 37.60 4.65
N ASN A 11 9.79 36.78 3.67
CA ASN A 11 9.85 37.18 2.26
C ASN A 11 8.89 36.38 1.35
N ALA A 12 8.45 37.02 0.26
CA ALA A 12 7.59 36.39 -0.75
C ALA A 12 8.25 35.16 -1.41
N GLU A 13 9.57 35.19 -1.57
CA GLU A 13 10.35 34.06 -2.09
C GLU A 13 10.26 32.82 -1.18
N GLU A 14 10.33 33.00 0.13
CA GLU A 14 10.23 31.91 1.11
C GLU A 14 8.83 31.29 1.12
N LYS A 15 7.79 32.13 1.05
CA LYS A 15 6.41 31.68 0.89
C LYS A 15 6.22 30.91 -0.41
N ASN A 16 6.82 31.38 -1.52
CA ASN A 16 6.77 30.69 -2.81
C ASN A 16 7.45 29.31 -2.75
N ILE A 17 8.57 29.16 -2.03
CA ILE A 17 9.21 27.85 -1.81
C ILE A 17 8.24 26.91 -1.08
N MET A 18 7.59 27.36 -0.01
CA MET A 18 6.62 26.53 0.72
C MET A 18 5.39 26.17 -0.13
N ILE A 19 4.84 27.13 -0.90
CA ILE A 19 3.73 26.89 -1.83
C ILE A 19 4.13 25.86 -2.90
N ARG A 20 5.33 25.97 -3.46
CA ARG A 20 5.85 25.02 -4.45
C ARG A 20 5.91 23.60 -3.89
N ARG A 21 6.35 23.44 -2.64
CA ARG A 21 6.38 22.13 -1.96
C ARG A 21 4.98 21.55 -1.78
N VAL A 22 4.00 22.37 -1.41
CA VAL A 22 2.60 21.94 -1.33
C VAL A 22 2.05 21.55 -2.70
N GLN A 23 2.36 22.31 -3.75
CA GLN A 23 1.94 22.01 -5.12
C GLN A 23 2.54 20.69 -5.64
N THR A 24 3.77 20.35 -5.27
CA THR A 24 4.37 19.04 -5.58
C THR A 24 3.72 17.90 -4.79
N ALA A 25 3.38 18.12 -3.52
CA ALA A 25 2.76 17.09 -2.66
C ALA A 25 1.30 16.79 -3.04
N ARG A 26 0.54 17.82 -3.45
CA ARG A 26 -0.89 17.73 -3.73
C ARG A 26 -1.29 16.67 -4.77
N PRO A 27 -0.66 16.55 -5.96
CA PRO A 27 -1.02 15.52 -6.91
C PRO A 27 -0.73 14.10 -6.39
N ILE A 28 0.36 13.92 -5.63
CA ILE A 28 0.71 12.63 -5.01
C ILE A 28 -0.40 12.20 -4.03
N ILE A 29 -0.81 13.12 -3.18
CA ILE A 29 -1.90 12.92 -2.21
C ILE A 29 -3.23 12.62 -2.92
N ILE A 30 -3.60 13.41 -3.93
CA ILE A 30 -4.84 13.20 -4.71
C ILE A 30 -4.83 11.82 -5.38
N PHE A 31 -3.72 11.43 -5.98
CA PHE A 31 -3.59 10.12 -6.62
C PHE A 31 -3.75 8.97 -5.63
N ALA A 32 -3.15 9.08 -4.43
CA ALA A 32 -3.31 8.10 -3.35
C ALA A 32 -4.78 7.99 -2.89
N TYR A 33 -5.49 9.12 -2.78
CA TYR A 33 -6.92 9.13 -2.48
C TYR A 33 -7.76 8.44 -3.56
N ILE A 34 -7.47 8.69 -4.84
CA ILE A 34 -8.18 8.06 -5.96
C ILE A 34 -7.98 6.54 -5.92
N ILE A 35 -6.74 6.06 -5.77
CA ILE A 35 -6.45 4.63 -5.67
C ILE A 35 -7.23 4.00 -4.52
N THR A 36 -7.21 4.63 -3.35
CA THR A 36 -7.88 4.08 -2.17
C THR A 36 -9.39 4.08 -2.34
N ALA A 37 -9.97 5.15 -2.88
CA ALA A 37 -11.39 5.23 -3.17
C ALA A 37 -11.84 4.15 -4.15
N VAL A 38 -11.09 3.95 -5.24
CA VAL A 38 -11.34 2.89 -6.22
C VAL A 38 -11.25 1.50 -5.55
N GLY A 39 -10.26 1.27 -4.70
CA GLY A 39 -10.14 0.03 -3.92
C GLY A 39 -11.35 -0.23 -3.01
N CYS A 40 -11.81 0.78 -2.28
CA CYS A 40 -13.02 0.69 -1.44
C CYS A 40 -14.27 0.39 -2.26
N LEU A 41 -14.42 1.05 -3.42
CA LEU A 41 -15.54 0.80 -4.33
C LEU A 41 -15.54 -0.66 -4.80
N PHE A 42 -14.38 -1.21 -5.17
CA PHE A 42 -14.27 -2.62 -5.52
C PHE A 42 -14.70 -3.55 -4.38
N ILE A 43 -14.20 -3.33 -3.16
CA ILE A 43 -14.52 -4.16 -1.99
C ILE A 43 -16.02 -4.11 -1.64
N ILE A 44 -16.68 -2.96 -1.79
CA ILE A 44 -18.08 -2.78 -1.43
C ILE A 44 -19.01 -3.29 -2.54
N VAL A 45 -18.77 -2.90 -3.79
CA VAL A 45 -19.70 -3.11 -4.92
C VAL A 45 -19.64 -4.54 -5.45
N PHE A 46 -18.45 -5.14 -5.58
CA PHE A 46 -18.31 -6.46 -6.21
C PHE A 46 -19.10 -7.58 -5.52
N PRO A 47 -19.08 -7.70 -4.17
CA PRO A 47 -19.92 -8.67 -3.47
C PRO A 47 -21.43 -8.51 -3.77
N ARG A 48 -21.92 -7.27 -3.91
CA ARG A 48 -23.34 -7.01 -4.26
C ARG A 48 -23.69 -7.48 -5.67
N LEU A 49 -22.73 -7.44 -6.59
CA LEU A 49 -22.88 -7.95 -7.95
C LEU A 49 -22.66 -9.47 -8.06
N GLY A 50 -22.44 -10.16 -6.93
CA GLY A 50 -22.17 -11.61 -6.93
C GLY A 50 -20.75 -11.97 -7.38
N MET A 51 -19.84 -11.00 -7.49
CA MET A 51 -18.44 -11.23 -7.84
C MET A 51 -17.61 -11.39 -6.57
N SER A 52 -17.00 -12.57 -6.39
CA SER A 52 -16.04 -12.79 -5.32
C SER A 52 -14.65 -12.28 -5.72
N ILE A 53 -14.01 -11.55 -4.82
CA ILE A 53 -12.60 -11.13 -4.95
C ILE A 53 -11.66 -12.29 -4.55
N ARG A 54 -12.18 -13.32 -3.85
CA ARG A 54 -11.42 -14.51 -3.48
C ARG A 54 -11.50 -15.58 -4.57
N VAL A 55 -10.45 -16.39 -4.67
CA VAL A 55 -10.52 -17.67 -5.39
C VAL A 55 -11.49 -18.56 -4.62
N ILE A 56 -12.64 -18.88 -5.22
CA ILE A 56 -13.70 -19.69 -4.62
C ILE A 56 -13.18 -21.12 -4.45
N SER A 57 -12.94 -21.54 -3.21
CA SER A 57 -12.79 -22.96 -2.88
C SER A 57 -14.21 -23.54 -2.75
N ASN A 58 -14.55 -24.42 -3.69
CA ASN A 58 -15.91 -24.85 -4.05
C ASN A 58 -16.70 -25.66 -2.98
N ILE A 59 -16.47 -25.44 -1.67
CA ILE A 59 -16.97 -26.34 -0.61
C ILE A 59 -17.65 -25.60 0.55
N THR A 60 -17.53 -24.28 0.72
CA THR A 60 -18.03 -23.63 1.96
C THR A 60 -18.56 -22.19 1.84
N ASP A 61 -18.84 -21.69 0.62
CA ASP A 61 -19.33 -20.31 0.49
C ASP A 61 -20.87 -20.24 0.56
N PRO A 62 -21.45 -19.46 1.50
CA PRO A 62 -22.87 -19.16 1.48
C PRO A 62 -23.17 -18.38 0.19
N GLY A 63 -24.24 -18.72 -0.52
CA GLY A 63 -24.58 -18.13 -1.83
C GLY A 63 -24.77 -16.60 -1.86
N ARG A 64 -24.64 -15.89 -0.73
CA ARG A 64 -24.62 -14.42 -0.64
C ARG A 64 -23.25 -13.93 -0.16
N LEU A 65 -22.68 -12.98 -0.91
CA LEU A 65 -21.35 -12.43 -0.64
C LEU A 65 -21.42 -11.18 0.24
N LEU A 66 -20.52 -11.11 1.24
CA LEU A 66 -20.28 -9.93 2.07
C LEU A 66 -18.92 -9.30 1.73
N PRO A 67 -18.72 -7.97 1.91
CA PRO A 67 -17.45 -7.28 1.67
C PRO A 67 -16.25 -7.94 2.35
N LEU A 68 -16.45 -8.38 3.59
CA LEU A 68 -15.52 -9.24 4.30
C LEU A 68 -16.25 -10.53 4.63
N GLN A 69 -15.59 -11.67 4.41
CA GLN A 69 -16.14 -13.00 4.70
C GLN A 69 -15.35 -13.68 5.85
N PRO A 70 -15.52 -13.23 7.10
CA PRO A 70 -15.21 -14.04 8.28
C PRO A 70 -16.28 -15.12 8.48
N HIS A 71 -16.05 -16.01 9.45
CA HIS A 71 -17.08 -16.94 9.88
C HIS A 71 -18.18 -16.21 10.66
N TYR A 72 -19.45 -16.48 10.34
CA TYR A 72 -20.61 -15.90 11.03
C TYR A 72 -21.34 -16.97 11.84
N ILE A 73 -21.78 -16.58 13.04
CA ILE A 73 -22.55 -17.44 13.95
C ILE A 73 -23.98 -17.66 13.42
N PHE A 74 -24.44 -16.82 12.50
CA PHE A 74 -25.77 -16.89 11.89
C PHE A 74 -25.68 -17.28 10.42
N ASP A 75 -26.75 -17.89 9.91
CA ASP A 75 -26.84 -18.25 8.50
C ASP A 75 -27.17 -17.03 7.63
N VAL A 76 -26.15 -16.61 6.88
CA VAL A 76 -26.14 -15.46 5.96
C VAL A 76 -27.15 -15.64 4.80
N THR A 77 -27.47 -16.88 4.44
CA THR A 77 -28.38 -17.18 3.33
C THR A 77 -29.85 -17.10 3.73
N THR A 78 -30.18 -17.60 4.93
CA THR A 78 -31.56 -17.70 5.43
C THR A 78 -32.04 -16.39 6.08
N GLN A 79 -31.16 -15.64 6.76
CA GLN A 79 -31.55 -14.48 7.56
C GLN A 79 -31.27 -13.13 6.85
N ARG A 80 -32.23 -12.68 6.02
CA ARG A 80 -32.08 -11.46 5.19
C ARG A 80 -31.85 -10.17 5.98
N LEU A 81 -32.56 -9.95 7.10
CA LEU A 81 -32.42 -8.73 7.89
C LEU A 81 -31.02 -8.60 8.50
N LEU A 82 -30.51 -9.69 9.08
CA LEU A 82 -29.21 -9.73 9.74
C LEU A 82 -28.06 -9.60 8.74
N TYR A 83 -28.24 -10.15 7.54
CA TYR A 83 -27.33 -9.93 6.41
C TYR A 83 -27.20 -8.45 6.03
N GLU A 84 -28.31 -7.73 5.82
CA GLU A 84 -28.25 -6.31 5.43
C GLU A 84 -27.64 -5.43 6.52
N LEU A 85 -27.96 -5.69 7.80
CA LEU A 85 -27.35 -4.98 8.94
C LEU A 85 -25.84 -5.24 9.03
N THR A 86 -25.40 -6.48 8.82
CA THR A 86 -23.99 -6.85 8.81
C THR A 86 -23.25 -6.23 7.64
N TYR A 87 -23.89 -6.14 6.48
CA TYR A 87 -23.32 -5.47 5.32
C TYR A 87 -23.09 -3.97 5.62
N ILE A 88 -24.09 -3.29 6.17
CA ILE A 88 -23.99 -1.87 6.54
C ILE A 88 -22.89 -1.67 7.59
N SER A 89 -22.84 -2.50 8.63
CA SER A 89 -21.82 -2.39 9.66
C SER A 89 -20.40 -2.61 9.11
N GLN A 90 -20.23 -3.53 8.15
CA GLN A 90 -18.95 -3.72 7.46
C GLN A 90 -18.55 -2.53 6.61
N VAL A 91 -19.47 -1.91 5.88
CA VAL A 91 -19.18 -0.70 5.10
C VAL A 91 -18.70 0.43 6.01
N ILE A 92 -19.35 0.62 7.17
CA ILE A 92 -18.94 1.61 8.18
C ILE A 92 -17.54 1.27 8.70
N TYR A 93 -17.30 0.02 9.08
CA TYR A 93 -16.01 -0.42 9.61
C TYR A 93 -14.87 -0.25 8.60
N ILE A 94 -15.09 -0.63 7.34
CA ILE A 94 -14.12 -0.43 6.26
C ILE A 94 -13.81 1.05 6.09
N GLY A 95 -14.82 1.92 6.08
CA GLY A 95 -14.63 3.37 6.01
C GLY A 95 -13.79 3.92 7.16
N LEU A 96 -14.11 3.54 8.40
CA LEU A 96 -13.36 3.96 9.59
C LEU A 96 -11.92 3.47 9.57
N GLY A 97 -11.70 2.22 9.17
CA GLY A 97 -10.35 1.63 9.04
C GLY A 97 -9.51 2.38 8.01
N VAL A 98 -10.10 2.69 6.85
CA VAL A 98 -9.42 3.42 5.77
C VAL A 98 -9.06 4.85 6.19
N VAL A 99 -9.97 5.57 6.84
CA VAL A 99 -9.69 6.93 7.34
C VAL A 99 -8.56 6.91 8.37
N SER A 100 -8.58 5.93 9.28
CA SER A 100 -7.55 5.78 10.31
C SER A 100 -6.17 5.52 9.71
N TYR A 101 -6.11 4.68 8.66
CA TYR A 101 -4.86 4.36 7.95
C TYR A 101 -4.34 5.55 7.15
N ILE A 102 -5.18 6.12 6.28
CA ILE A 102 -4.84 7.28 5.42
C ILE A 102 -4.35 8.45 6.27
N GLY A 103 -5.00 8.73 7.41
CA GLY A 103 -4.65 9.87 8.26
C GLY A 103 -3.20 9.85 8.74
N ILE A 104 -2.68 8.67 9.09
CA ILE A 104 -1.30 8.50 9.58
C ILE A 104 -0.28 8.84 8.48
N ASP A 105 -0.50 8.30 7.27
CA ASP A 105 0.38 8.52 6.12
C ASP A 105 0.36 9.99 5.66
N HIS A 106 -0.82 10.62 5.65
CA HIS A 106 -0.96 12.02 5.27
C HIS A 106 -0.28 12.96 6.25
N PHE A 107 -0.38 12.67 7.54
CA PHE A 107 0.30 13.46 8.56
C PHE A 107 1.83 13.35 8.42
N LEU A 108 2.35 12.13 8.19
CA LEU A 108 3.78 11.94 7.93
C LEU A 108 4.24 12.69 6.67
N ALA A 109 3.50 12.56 5.57
CA ALA A 109 3.81 13.24 4.31
C ALA A 109 3.84 14.77 4.50
N LEU A 110 2.84 15.34 5.19
CA LEU A 110 2.78 16.77 5.49
C LEU A 110 4.03 17.23 6.25
N LEU A 111 4.45 16.49 7.27
CA LEU A 111 5.65 16.82 8.06
C LEU A 111 6.92 16.76 7.20
N ILE A 112 7.09 15.72 6.39
CA ILE A 112 8.25 15.56 5.50
C ILE A 112 8.33 16.71 4.49
N PHE A 113 7.22 17.03 3.83
CA PHE A 113 7.18 18.13 2.85
C PHE A 113 7.41 19.50 3.51
N HIS A 114 6.88 19.73 4.72
CA HIS A 114 7.14 20.95 5.48
C HIS A 114 8.62 21.10 5.82
N ILE A 115 9.23 20.06 6.40
CA ILE A 115 10.66 20.06 6.78
C ILE A 115 11.53 20.25 5.55
N SER A 116 11.22 19.57 4.44
CA SER A 116 11.92 19.74 3.18
C SER A 116 11.85 21.19 2.67
N GLY A 117 10.68 21.84 2.76
CA GLY A 117 10.53 23.26 2.44
C GLY A 117 11.33 24.18 3.35
N GLN A 118 11.37 23.91 4.66
CA GLN A 118 12.18 24.67 5.60
C GLN A 118 13.69 24.51 5.34
N LEU A 119 14.14 23.32 4.96
CA LEU A 119 15.52 23.07 4.56
C LEU A 119 15.90 23.81 3.27
N ASP A 120 14.99 23.89 2.29
CA ASP A 120 15.21 24.69 1.08
C ASP A 120 15.33 26.19 1.38
N ILE A 121 14.52 26.71 2.31
CA ILE A 121 14.62 28.12 2.74
C ILE A 121 15.99 28.38 3.37
N ILE A 122 16.46 27.49 4.26
CA ILE A 122 17.79 27.61 4.87
C ILE A 122 18.87 27.55 3.78
N LYS A 123 18.77 26.60 2.84
CA LYS A 123 19.70 26.48 1.72
C LYS A 123 19.76 27.78 0.91
N ASN A 124 18.61 28.36 0.57
CA ASN A 124 18.54 29.60 -0.21
C ASN A 124 19.20 30.78 0.53
N ARG A 125 18.91 30.93 1.84
CA ARG A 125 19.54 31.96 2.69
C ARG A 125 21.05 31.80 2.76
N LEU A 126 21.56 30.57 2.82
CA LEU A 126 23.00 30.29 2.85
C LEU A 126 23.68 30.59 1.51
N ILE A 127 23.07 30.23 0.38
CA ILE A 127 23.59 30.54 -0.97
C ILE A 127 23.70 32.06 -1.17
N HIS A 128 22.75 32.82 -0.64
CA HIS A 128 22.69 34.28 -0.77
C HIS A 128 23.16 35.03 0.48
N LEU A 129 23.94 34.39 1.35
CA LEU A 129 24.32 34.94 2.66
C LEU A 129 25.01 36.31 2.58
N ASN A 130 25.85 36.50 1.55
CA ASN A 130 26.61 37.75 1.34
C ASN A 130 25.72 38.94 0.93
N LYS A 131 24.47 38.70 0.49
CA LYS A 131 23.53 39.78 0.13
C LYS A 131 22.87 40.43 1.36
N TYR A 132 22.95 39.80 2.53
CA TYR A 132 22.33 40.33 3.74
C TYR A 132 23.24 41.34 4.44
N ILE A 133 22.67 42.50 4.81
CA ILE A 133 23.35 43.59 5.55
C ILE A 133 24.07 43.04 6.81
N ASN A 134 23.46 42.06 7.49
CA ASN A 134 24.04 41.40 8.65
C ASN A 134 24.14 39.88 8.45
N SER A 135 25.08 39.47 7.59
CA SER A 135 25.35 38.07 7.23
C SER A 135 25.64 37.19 8.45
N ARG A 136 26.36 37.70 9.46
CA ARG A 136 26.65 36.96 10.70
C ARG A 136 25.38 36.64 11.49
N ASN A 137 24.46 37.59 11.63
CA ASN A 137 23.18 37.34 12.30
C ASN A 137 22.29 36.39 11.48
N MET A 138 22.27 36.52 10.16
CA MET A 138 21.52 35.60 9.29
C MET A 138 22.06 34.17 9.39
N LEU A 139 23.37 33.99 9.39
CA LEU A 139 24.00 32.67 9.59
C LEU A 139 23.62 32.06 10.95
N ARG A 140 23.65 32.85 12.02
CA ARG A 140 23.19 32.41 13.36
C ARG A 140 21.72 32.00 13.34
N LYS A 141 20.84 32.73 12.64
CA LYS A 141 19.43 32.34 12.45
C LYS A 141 19.32 30.99 11.73
N CYS A 142 20.06 30.80 10.62
CA CYS A 142 20.07 29.56 9.85
C CYS A 142 20.53 28.36 10.68
N ILE A 143 21.61 28.51 11.46
CA ILE A 143 22.12 27.44 12.33
C ILE A 143 21.08 27.06 13.39
N LYS A 144 20.46 28.04 14.06
CA LYS A 144 19.43 27.78 15.07
C LYS A 144 18.22 27.06 14.47
N GLN A 145 17.77 27.47 13.28
CA GLN A 145 16.66 26.83 12.58
C GLN A 145 17.02 25.41 12.15
N HIS A 146 18.22 25.20 11.62
CA HIS A 146 18.68 23.87 11.20
C HIS A 146 18.75 22.89 12.39
N ILE A 147 19.30 23.31 13.53
CA ILE A 147 19.33 22.48 14.75
C ILE A 147 17.91 22.16 15.25
N ARG A 148 16.98 23.13 15.21
CA ARG A 148 15.57 22.90 15.55
C ARG A 148 14.95 21.85 14.63
N LEU A 149 15.18 21.94 13.32
CA LEU A 149 14.65 20.98 12.35
C LEU A 149 15.24 19.58 12.55
N LEU A 150 16.54 19.45 12.81
CA LEU A 150 17.16 18.15 13.10
C LEU A 150 16.55 17.47 14.33
N ARG A 151 16.23 18.23 15.39
CA ARG A 151 15.50 17.69 16.55
C ARG A 151 14.09 17.22 16.18
N ILE A 152 13.37 17.97 15.35
CA ILE A 152 12.03 17.58 14.88
C ILE A 152 12.12 16.31 14.02
N ILE A 153 13.12 16.20 13.14
CA ILE A 153 13.35 15.01 12.31
C ILE A 153 13.59 13.79 13.20
N ALA A 154 14.45 13.90 14.22
CA ALA A 154 14.70 12.80 15.15
C ALA A 154 13.43 12.35 15.89
N ILE A 155 12.59 13.29 16.34
CA ILE A 155 11.29 12.95 16.97
C ILE A 155 10.37 12.22 15.99
N ILE A 156 10.30 12.67 14.74
CA ILE A 156 9.47 12.02 13.71
C ILE A 156 10.00 10.61 13.41
N GLU A 157 11.31 10.48 13.24
CA GLU A 157 11.98 9.20 13.00
C GLU A 157 11.66 8.21 14.13
N ASP A 158 11.89 8.58 15.39
CA ASP A 158 11.59 7.73 16.54
C ASP A 158 10.10 7.35 16.62
N THR A 159 9.20 8.31 16.35
CA THR A 159 7.75 8.09 16.40
C THR A 159 7.28 7.10 15.32
N TYR A 160 7.83 7.20 14.11
CA TYR A 160 7.39 6.41 12.97
C TYR A 160 8.21 5.14 12.73
N ASN A 161 9.38 4.99 13.36
CA ASN A 161 10.29 3.87 13.15
C ASN A 161 9.59 2.51 13.33
N ILE A 162 8.90 2.32 14.47
CA ILE A 162 8.20 1.06 14.77
C ILE A 162 7.03 0.83 13.79
N THR A 163 6.28 1.88 13.46
CA THR A 163 5.17 1.78 12.51
C THR A 163 5.66 1.39 11.10
N LEU A 164 6.74 2.01 10.62
CA LEU A 164 7.33 1.68 9.33
C LEU A 164 7.93 0.26 9.31
N LEU A 165 8.61 -0.13 10.39
CA LEU A 165 9.17 -1.48 10.52
C LEU A 165 8.06 -2.54 10.54
N SER A 166 6.98 -2.32 11.30
CA SER A 166 5.85 -3.23 11.35
C SER A 166 5.13 -3.33 10.01
N LEU A 167 4.99 -2.22 9.28
CA LEU A 167 4.42 -2.21 7.93
C LEU A 167 5.28 -3.00 6.94
N PHE A 168 6.60 -2.83 6.99
CA PHE A 168 7.54 -3.59 6.16
C PHE A 168 7.45 -5.09 6.44
N ALA A 169 7.45 -5.48 7.71
CA ALA A 169 7.30 -6.88 8.12
C ALA A 169 5.95 -7.46 7.67
N TYR A 170 4.86 -6.70 7.82
CA TYR A 170 3.52 -7.10 7.38
C TYR A 170 3.49 -7.40 5.87
N PHE A 171 3.99 -6.49 5.03
CA PHE A 171 4.01 -6.71 3.59
C PHE A 171 4.94 -7.86 3.20
N ALA A 172 6.10 -7.99 3.85
CA ALA A 172 7.02 -9.10 3.59
C ALA A 172 6.37 -10.46 3.87
N ILE A 173 5.73 -10.62 5.03
CA ILE A 173 5.02 -11.85 5.39
C ILE A 173 3.84 -12.08 4.44
N TYR A 174 3.06 -11.04 4.14
CA TYR A 174 1.91 -11.13 3.24
C TYR A 174 2.33 -11.64 1.84
N PHE A 175 3.36 -11.04 1.25
CA PHE A 175 3.89 -11.47 -0.05
C PHE A 175 4.52 -12.86 0.01
N ALA A 176 5.19 -13.23 1.10
CA ALA A 176 5.74 -14.57 1.27
C ALA A 176 4.64 -15.64 1.31
N LEU A 177 3.58 -15.42 2.09
CA LEU A 177 2.42 -16.32 2.16
C LEU A 177 1.70 -16.41 0.80
N LEU A 178 1.57 -15.29 0.10
CA LEU A 178 0.99 -15.26 -1.25
C LEU A 178 1.83 -16.08 -2.23
N GLY A 179 3.16 -15.93 -2.19
CA GLY A 179 4.10 -16.72 -2.99
C GLY A 179 4.03 -18.21 -2.66
N PHE A 180 3.98 -18.58 -1.38
CA PHE A 180 3.84 -19.98 -0.95
C PHE A 180 2.54 -20.61 -1.46
N ARG A 181 1.41 -19.88 -1.39
CA ARG A 181 0.13 -20.35 -1.95
C ARG A 181 0.22 -20.58 -3.46
N ILE A 182 0.82 -19.65 -4.19
CA ILE A 182 1.06 -19.78 -5.64
C ILE A 182 1.88 -21.04 -5.95
N ILE A 183 3.00 -21.26 -5.24
CA ILE A 183 3.86 -22.44 -5.44
C ILE A 183 3.08 -23.73 -5.15
N THR A 184 2.31 -23.76 -4.07
CA THR A 184 1.51 -24.94 -3.68
C THR A 184 0.47 -25.29 -4.73
N CYS A 185 -0.22 -24.30 -5.29
CA CYS A 185 -1.17 -24.52 -6.39
C CYS A 185 -0.48 -25.11 -7.63
N ASN A 186 0.72 -24.64 -7.97
CA ASN A 186 1.51 -25.22 -9.07
C ASN A 186 2.03 -26.62 -8.73
N GLY A 187 2.25 -26.95 -7.45
CA GLY A 187 2.64 -28.28 -6.99
C GLY A 187 1.63 -29.38 -7.35
N ILE A 188 0.34 -29.06 -7.36
CA ILE A 188 -0.72 -30.00 -7.78
C ILE A 188 -0.55 -30.41 -9.26
N TYR A 189 -0.21 -29.46 -10.13
CA TYR A 189 0.11 -29.74 -11.52
C TYR A 189 1.33 -30.68 -11.64
N TYR A 190 2.41 -30.39 -10.91
CA TYR A 190 3.60 -31.25 -10.94
C TYR A 190 3.32 -32.65 -10.40
N ALA A 191 2.50 -32.80 -9.36
CA ALA A 191 2.12 -34.11 -8.82
C ALA A 191 1.30 -34.93 -9.82
N ALA A 192 0.36 -34.29 -10.53
CA ALA A 192 -0.41 -34.95 -11.59
C ALA A 192 0.46 -35.32 -12.80
N TYR A 193 1.44 -34.49 -13.14
CA TYR A 193 2.36 -34.73 -14.26
C TYR A 193 3.30 -35.90 -13.99
N SER A 194 3.81 -35.99 -12.76
CA SER A 194 4.74 -37.04 -12.33
C SER A 194 4.05 -38.37 -11.97
N ASN A 195 2.72 -38.46 -12.06
CA ASN A 195 2.00 -39.71 -11.87
C ASN A 195 2.26 -40.65 -13.05
N GLU A 196 2.14 -41.97 -12.86
CA GLU A 196 2.19 -42.96 -13.95
C GLU A 196 0.87 -42.99 -14.75
N TRP A 197 0.37 -41.82 -15.16
CA TRP A 197 -0.91 -41.65 -15.83
C TRP A 197 -0.95 -42.41 -17.18
N TYR A 198 0.19 -42.68 -17.79
CA TYR A 198 0.31 -43.50 -19.00
C TYR A 198 0.02 -45.00 -18.76
N SER A 199 0.03 -45.46 -17.51
CA SER A 199 -0.26 -46.84 -17.09
C SER A 199 -1.65 -46.99 -16.45
N ALA A 200 -2.41 -45.90 -16.32
CA ALA A 200 -3.70 -45.89 -15.62
C ALA A 200 -4.88 -46.26 -16.54
N ASP A 201 -6.03 -46.59 -15.91
CA ASP A 201 -7.29 -46.85 -16.62
C ASP A 201 -7.72 -45.63 -17.47
N PRO A 202 -8.18 -45.80 -18.73
CA PRO A 202 -8.48 -44.68 -19.62
C PRO A 202 -9.43 -43.61 -19.06
N LYS A 203 -10.36 -43.98 -18.17
CA LYS A 203 -11.23 -43.02 -17.48
C LYS A 203 -10.44 -42.10 -16.54
N LEU A 204 -9.51 -42.66 -15.77
CA LEU A 204 -8.64 -41.90 -14.86
C LEU A 204 -7.70 -40.96 -15.65
N VAL A 205 -7.19 -41.43 -16.79
CA VAL A 205 -6.33 -40.63 -17.68
C VAL A 205 -7.08 -39.42 -18.22
N GLN A 206 -8.34 -39.59 -18.61
CA GLN A 206 -9.19 -38.51 -19.12
C GLN A 206 -9.42 -37.43 -18.05
N ASP A 207 -9.66 -37.83 -16.80
CA ASP A 207 -9.84 -36.90 -15.68
C ASP A 207 -8.52 -36.17 -15.31
N LEU A 208 -7.39 -36.88 -15.30
CA LEU A 208 -6.06 -36.30 -15.05
C LEU A 208 -5.64 -35.31 -16.14
N LEU A 209 -5.96 -35.59 -17.41
CA LEU A 209 -5.69 -34.69 -18.53
C LEU A 209 -6.33 -33.31 -18.35
N ILE A 210 -7.54 -33.24 -17.80
CA ILE A 210 -8.21 -31.96 -17.50
C ILE A 210 -7.37 -31.14 -16.53
N LEU A 211 -6.81 -31.79 -15.51
CA LEU A 211 -6.00 -31.16 -14.46
C LEU A 211 -4.62 -30.74 -14.99
N LEU A 212 -4.00 -31.55 -15.86
CA LEU A 212 -2.76 -31.21 -16.56
C LEU A 212 -2.95 -30.03 -17.52
N ILE A 213 -3.95 -30.07 -18.39
CA ILE A 213 -4.27 -28.99 -19.32
C ILE A 213 -4.55 -27.69 -18.56
N ARG A 214 -5.31 -27.75 -17.45
CA ARG A 214 -5.55 -26.59 -16.58
C ARG A 214 -4.27 -26.08 -15.92
N GLY A 215 -3.39 -26.98 -15.47
CA GLY A 215 -2.16 -26.64 -14.75
C GLY A 215 -0.98 -26.19 -15.63
N THR A 216 -1.03 -26.41 -16.95
CA THR A 216 -0.01 -25.88 -17.90
C THR A 216 0.09 -24.35 -17.89
N LYS A 217 -0.93 -23.64 -17.41
CA LYS A 217 -0.88 -22.21 -17.10
C LYS A 217 -0.53 -22.04 -15.63
N PRO A 218 0.75 -21.78 -15.27
CA PRO A 218 1.12 -21.60 -13.88
C PRO A 218 0.29 -20.45 -13.29
N ILE A 219 -0.19 -20.65 -12.06
CA ILE A 219 -0.93 -19.61 -11.36
C ILE A 219 0.10 -18.62 -10.86
N TYR A 220 0.18 -17.45 -11.49
CA TYR A 220 0.94 -16.32 -10.99
C TYR A 220 0.04 -15.08 -10.99
N LEU A 221 0.20 -14.23 -9.98
CA LEU A 221 -0.41 -12.91 -10.00
C LEU A 221 0.39 -12.01 -10.93
N THR A 222 -0.25 -11.07 -11.61
CA THR A 222 0.44 -10.07 -12.43
C THR A 222 0.11 -8.67 -11.92
N ALA A 223 1.11 -7.82 -11.72
CA ALA A 223 0.91 -6.39 -11.53
C ALA A 223 0.42 -5.80 -12.86
N GLY A 224 -0.84 -5.37 -12.91
CA GLY A 224 -1.43 -4.72 -14.08
C GLY A 224 -1.43 -5.53 -15.37
N LYS A 225 -1.32 -6.87 -15.31
CA LYS A 225 -1.08 -7.77 -16.47
C LYS A 225 0.26 -7.59 -17.20
N MET A 226 1.17 -6.77 -16.67
CA MET A 226 2.47 -6.50 -17.30
C MET A 226 3.61 -7.30 -16.66
N PHE A 227 3.58 -7.49 -15.34
CA PHE A 227 4.67 -8.15 -14.62
C PHE A 227 4.16 -9.28 -13.74
N PRO A 228 4.61 -10.53 -13.93
CA PRO A 228 4.26 -11.60 -13.01
C PRO A 228 4.90 -11.33 -11.64
N LEU A 229 4.09 -11.25 -10.59
CA LEU A 229 4.46 -11.17 -9.19
C LEU A 229 4.89 -12.57 -8.73
N THR A 230 6.13 -12.92 -9.04
CA THR A 230 6.77 -14.16 -8.58
C THR A 230 7.81 -13.85 -7.50
N VAL A 231 8.21 -14.87 -6.74
CA VAL A 231 9.34 -14.78 -5.80
C VAL A 231 10.59 -14.25 -6.51
N THR A 232 10.82 -14.69 -7.75
CA THR A 232 11.92 -14.23 -8.61
C THR A 232 11.84 -12.73 -8.90
N THR A 233 10.65 -12.19 -9.17
CA THR A 233 10.45 -10.75 -9.38
C THR A 233 10.77 -9.94 -8.13
N PHE A 234 10.43 -10.46 -6.94
CA PHE A 234 10.70 -9.81 -5.66
C PHE A 234 12.20 -9.78 -5.31
N PHE A 235 12.93 -10.88 -5.54
CA PHE A 235 14.38 -10.92 -5.35
C PHE A 235 15.14 -10.12 -6.42
N ASN A 236 14.62 -10.04 -7.65
CA ASN A 236 15.24 -9.29 -8.74
C ASN A 236 15.03 -7.77 -8.68
N VAL A 237 14.16 -7.24 -7.79
CA VAL A 237 14.10 -5.78 -7.51
C VAL A 237 15.47 -5.25 -7.06
N ARG A 238 16.36 -6.11 -6.55
CA ARG A 238 17.71 -5.74 -6.10
C ARG A 238 18.75 -5.63 -7.23
N LEU A 239 18.46 -6.02 -8.48
CA LEU A 239 19.44 -6.03 -9.57
C LEU A 239 19.32 -4.85 -10.56
N CYS A 240 18.22 -4.09 -10.56
CA CYS A 240 18.13 -2.88 -11.39
C CYS A 240 18.86 -1.64 -10.81
N TYR A 241 19.62 -1.78 -9.72
CA TYR A 241 20.42 -0.69 -9.14
C TYR A 241 21.94 -0.88 -9.31
N TYR A 242 22.38 -1.96 -9.96
CA TYR A 242 23.81 -2.27 -10.17
C TYR A 242 24.25 -2.30 -11.65
N ASP A 243 23.35 -2.03 -12.59
CA ASP A 243 23.67 -1.90 -14.02
C ASP A 243 23.38 -0.48 -14.55
N ILE A 244 23.93 0.54 -13.87
CA ILE A 244 24.24 1.87 -14.44
C ILE A 244 25.65 2.26 -14.01
#